data_AF-A0A7Y3C9V3-F1
#
_entry.id   AF-A0A7Y3C9V3-F1
#
_cell.length_a   1.000
_cell.length_b   1.000
_cell.length_c   1.000
_cell.angle_alpha   90.00
_cell.angle_beta   90.00
_cell.angle_gamma   90.00
#
_symmetry.space_group_name_H-M   'P 1'
#
loop_
_entity.id
_entity.type
_entity.pdbx_description
1 polymer ?
#
loop_
_entity_poly.entity_id
_entity_poly.type
_entity_poly.pdbx_seq_one_letter_code
_entity_poly.pdbx_strand_id
1 'polypeptide(L)'
;MNRFLLATFSISLLLSCSSNKEESDPIFRKLEMNQTGISFENQLVESDSLNYFTYAYIYMGGGVSAGDINNDGLIDLFFTGNMVPNKLYLNKGNMTFEDISESAGISGDDRWYTGTTMADVNHDGLLDIYCSVGGRYGIKENQLFINNGDNTFTEKAEAYGLADPGNSVQATFFDYDLDGDLDMYLTNYPPTRFDAPNSFYYFKQQYPKPLETDKLYRNDGDGFTDVTKEAGLVTFGLSLSATVGDLNKDGWPDIYVSNDFSTPDYLFVNNQDGTFSEVVRQVTKNTAFYGMGADIADFNNDEMLDILQVDMTANVNRRSKANMASMNPDLFWSTVNSGFHYQYMQNSLQLNNGLLYDSLPDFSNISRLAGVSSTDWSWGPLFADLDNDGWKDIFISNGTRREINNRDFFLNWEKEGRPMDNLLERSQTIPSEPIDNFVFRNNQDLTFSQMNETWGISFEGFSNGSVYADLDNDG
;
A
#
# COMPACT_ATOMS: atom_id res chain seq x y z
N MET A 1 -28.02 -51.50 45.95
CA MET A 1 -28.54 -50.12 45.77
C MET A 1 -27.46 -49.03 45.63
N ASN A 2 -26.15 -49.36 45.62
CA ASN A 2 -25.07 -48.35 45.55
C ASN A 2 -24.18 -48.41 44.28
N ARG A 3 -24.58 -49.15 43.24
CA ARG A 3 -23.86 -49.15 41.94
C ARG A 3 -24.61 -48.46 40.80
N PHE A 4 -25.91 -48.26 40.94
CA PHE A 4 -26.73 -47.56 39.94
C PHE A 4 -26.74 -46.04 40.12
N LEU A 5 -26.43 -45.52 41.31
CA LEU A 5 -26.38 -44.07 41.59
C LEU A 5 -25.08 -43.40 41.13
N LEU A 6 -23.96 -44.12 41.05
CA LEU A 6 -22.72 -43.57 40.48
C LEU A 6 -22.76 -43.50 38.95
N ALA A 7 -23.46 -44.41 38.28
CA ALA A 7 -23.56 -44.41 36.82
C ALA A 7 -24.41 -43.24 36.29
N THR A 8 -25.45 -42.83 37.02
CA THR A 8 -26.29 -41.67 36.64
C THR A 8 -25.64 -40.32 36.93
N PHE A 9 -24.71 -40.22 37.89
CA PHE A 9 -23.97 -38.99 38.16
C PHE A 9 -22.80 -38.77 37.17
N SER A 10 -22.23 -39.84 36.62
CA SER A 10 -21.18 -39.74 35.58
C SER A 10 -21.74 -39.45 34.17
N ILE A 11 -23.00 -39.75 33.90
CA ILE A 11 -23.65 -39.44 32.61
C ILE A 11 -24.15 -37.98 32.55
N SER A 12 -24.49 -37.38 33.70
CA SER A 12 -24.90 -35.97 33.78
C SER A 12 -23.72 -34.98 33.71
N LEU A 13 -22.50 -35.41 34.03
CA LEU A 13 -21.27 -34.62 33.83
C LEU A 13 -20.73 -34.67 32.39
N LEU A 14 -21.15 -35.65 31.57
CA LEU A 14 -20.77 -35.74 30.15
C LEU A 14 -21.72 -35.01 29.20
N LEU A 15 -22.89 -34.60 29.68
CA LEU A 15 -23.88 -33.83 28.90
C LEU A 15 -23.85 -32.32 29.17
N SER A 16 -22.99 -31.85 30.09
CA SER A 16 -22.81 -30.42 30.39
C SER A 16 -21.65 -29.77 29.63
N CYS A 17 -20.94 -30.55 28.79
CA CYS A 17 -19.88 -30.06 27.90
C CYS A 17 -20.28 -30.18 26.44
N SER A 18 -21.50 -29.79 26.09
CA SER A 18 -21.74 -29.25 24.74
C SER A 18 -21.64 -27.74 24.86
N SER A 19 -20.41 -27.22 24.78
CA SER A 19 -20.25 -25.85 24.29
C SER A 19 -20.75 -25.90 22.86
N ASN A 20 -22.04 -25.62 22.65
CA ASN A 20 -22.44 -24.99 21.41
C ASN A 20 -21.56 -23.74 21.37
N LYS A 21 -20.48 -23.77 20.59
CA LYS A 21 -19.93 -22.55 20.05
C LYS A 21 -21.13 -21.97 19.29
N GLU A 22 -21.78 -20.98 19.88
CA GLU A 22 -22.50 -20.02 19.08
C GLU A 22 -21.44 -19.49 18.13
N GLU A 23 -21.43 -19.97 16.88
CA GLU A 23 -20.77 -19.25 15.81
C GLU A 23 -21.45 -17.89 15.81
N SER A 24 -20.78 -16.89 16.38
CA SER A 24 -21.21 -15.51 16.29
C SER A 24 -21.35 -15.18 14.81
N ASP A 25 -22.43 -14.50 14.44
CA ASP A 25 -22.58 -14.00 13.07
C ASP A 25 -21.32 -13.21 12.68
N PRO A 26 -20.81 -13.38 11.45
CA PRO A 26 -19.67 -12.62 10.97
C PRO A 26 -19.98 -11.12 11.00
N ILE A 27 -18.99 -10.32 11.36
CA ILE A 27 -19.12 -8.87 11.51
C ILE A 27 -19.05 -8.13 10.17
N PHE A 28 -18.43 -8.72 9.14
CA PHE A 28 -18.44 -8.21 7.77
C PHE A 28 -19.36 -9.00 6.86
N ARG A 29 -19.89 -8.29 5.87
CA ARG A 29 -20.67 -8.86 4.77
C ARG A 29 -20.25 -8.20 3.47
N LYS A 30 -19.81 -9.01 2.52
CA LYS A 30 -19.55 -8.54 1.16
C LYS A 30 -20.86 -8.05 0.52
N LEU A 31 -20.84 -6.86 -0.05
CA LEU A 31 -21.92 -6.35 -0.90
C LEU A 31 -21.60 -6.62 -2.37
N GLU A 32 -22.58 -7.11 -3.10
CA GLU A 32 -22.43 -7.44 -4.51
C GLU A 32 -22.69 -6.21 -5.41
N MET A 33 -22.10 -6.21 -6.61
CA MET A 33 -22.24 -5.15 -7.62
C MET A 33 -23.70 -4.74 -7.90
N ASN A 34 -24.63 -5.70 -7.90
CA ASN A 34 -26.05 -5.43 -8.14
C ASN A 34 -26.76 -4.75 -6.95
N GLN A 35 -26.15 -4.75 -5.76
CA GLN A 35 -26.61 -4.04 -4.58
C GLN A 35 -26.02 -2.63 -4.55
N THR A 36 -24.74 -2.49 -4.88
CA THR A 36 -24.02 -1.22 -4.72
C THR A 36 -23.97 -0.36 -5.96
N GLY A 37 -24.05 -0.92 -7.17
CA GLY A 37 -23.80 -0.18 -8.42
C GLY A 37 -22.31 -0.01 -8.76
N ILE A 38 -21.39 -0.41 -7.86
CA ILE A 38 -19.94 -0.34 -8.10
C ILE A 38 -19.53 -1.50 -9.01
N SER A 39 -18.98 -1.18 -10.18
CA SER A 39 -18.68 -2.14 -11.25
C SER A 39 -17.28 -2.04 -11.84
N PHE A 40 -16.41 -1.24 -11.23
CA PHE A 40 -15.05 -1.01 -11.71
C PHE A 40 -14.21 -2.30 -11.68
N GLU A 41 -13.50 -2.55 -12.77
CA GLU A 41 -12.50 -3.61 -12.90
C GLU A 41 -11.31 -3.04 -13.68
N ASN A 42 -10.12 -3.01 -13.07
CA ASN A 42 -8.89 -2.61 -13.73
C ASN A 42 -8.39 -3.74 -14.66
N GLN A 43 -9.04 -3.87 -15.82
CA GLN A 43 -8.76 -4.95 -16.75
C GLN A 43 -7.45 -4.72 -17.51
N LEU A 44 -6.47 -5.60 -17.29
CA LEU A 44 -5.18 -5.58 -17.98
C LEU A 44 -5.19 -6.54 -19.18
N VAL A 45 -4.73 -6.05 -20.34
CA VAL A 45 -4.62 -6.83 -21.59
C VAL A 45 -3.16 -6.97 -22.01
N GLU A 46 -2.65 -8.20 -21.93
CA GLU A 46 -1.31 -8.53 -22.41
C GLU A 46 -1.27 -8.64 -23.94
N SER A 47 -0.22 -8.13 -24.57
CA SER A 47 0.03 -8.16 -26.01
C SER A 47 1.51 -8.44 -26.34
N ASP A 48 1.83 -8.60 -27.62
CA ASP A 48 3.21 -8.85 -28.07
C ASP A 48 4.17 -7.72 -27.66
N SER A 49 3.69 -6.47 -27.63
CA SER A 49 4.48 -5.28 -27.27
C SER A 49 4.43 -4.91 -25.79
N LEU A 50 3.45 -5.44 -25.04
CA LEU A 50 3.22 -5.14 -23.64
C LEU A 50 2.76 -6.40 -22.89
N ASN A 51 3.70 -7.02 -22.20
CA ASN A 51 3.52 -8.21 -21.36
C ASN A 51 4.59 -8.20 -20.27
N TYR A 52 4.54 -9.12 -19.32
CA TYR A 52 5.46 -9.14 -18.17
C TYR A 52 6.95 -9.10 -18.57
N PHE A 53 7.37 -9.82 -19.62
CA PHE A 53 8.78 -9.85 -20.02
C PHE A 53 9.25 -8.59 -20.72
N THR A 54 8.33 -7.78 -21.25
CA THR A 54 8.67 -6.52 -21.89
C THR A 54 8.46 -5.35 -20.93
N TYR A 55 7.52 -5.45 -20.00
CA TYR A 55 7.23 -4.51 -18.92
C TYR A 55 6.89 -5.28 -17.64
N ALA A 56 7.89 -5.45 -16.76
CA ALA A 56 7.73 -6.27 -15.57
C ALA A 56 6.82 -5.64 -14.49
N TYR A 57 6.44 -4.37 -14.65
CA TYR A 57 5.53 -3.63 -13.78
C TYR A 57 4.08 -3.59 -14.30
N ILE A 58 3.73 -4.43 -15.29
CA ILE A 58 2.41 -4.44 -15.91
C ILE A 58 1.26 -4.71 -14.91
N TYR A 59 1.54 -5.33 -13.76
CA TYR A 59 0.54 -5.62 -12.73
C TYR A 59 0.54 -4.61 -11.57
N MET A 60 1.34 -3.54 -11.68
CA MET A 60 1.43 -2.48 -10.66
C MET A 60 0.49 -1.32 -11.00
N GLY A 61 -0.12 -0.77 -9.95
CA GLY A 61 -1.03 0.37 -10.02
C GLY A 61 -2.50 -0.02 -9.93
N GLY A 62 -3.36 0.97 -10.17
CA GLY A 62 -4.78 0.90 -9.84
C GLY A 62 -5.00 1.29 -8.38
N GLY A 63 -5.38 2.54 -8.17
CA GLY A 63 -5.61 3.12 -6.85
C GLY A 63 -7.10 3.32 -6.56
N VAL A 64 -7.41 3.48 -5.28
CA VAL A 64 -8.73 3.87 -4.81
C VAL A 64 -8.58 4.96 -3.76
N SER A 65 -9.43 5.99 -3.84
CA SER A 65 -9.54 7.06 -2.85
C SER A 65 -11.01 7.27 -2.48
N ALA A 66 -11.24 7.78 -1.28
CA ALA A 66 -12.57 7.99 -0.72
C ALA A 66 -12.65 9.40 -0.10
N GLY A 67 -13.76 10.08 -0.33
CA GLY A 67 -14.01 11.43 0.20
C GLY A 67 -15.37 11.96 -0.24
N ASP A 68 -15.94 12.88 0.53
CA ASP A 68 -17.19 13.57 0.18
C ASP A 68 -16.89 14.70 -0.82
N ILE A 69 -17.11 14.45 -2.11
CA ILE A 69 -16.71 15.39 -3.17
C ILE A 69 -17.71 16.52 -3.37
N ASN A 70 -18.90 16.42 -2.79
CA ASN A 70 -20.01 17.36 -3.02
C ASN A 70 -20.54 18.00 -1.72
N ASN A 71 -19.92 17.68 -0.58
CA ASN A 71 -20.25 18.12 0.76
C ASN A 71 -21.69 17.77 1.18
N ASP A 72 -22.24 16.62 0.75
CA ASP A 72 -23.56 16.13 1.13
C ASP A 72 -23.57 15.24 2.39
N GLY A 73 -22.38 14.97 2.93
CA GLY A 73 -22.14 14.13 4.10
C GLY A 73 -22.00 12.65 3.77
N LEU A 74 -21.98 12.24 2.50
CA LEU A 74 -21.75 10.86 2.08
C LEU A 74 -20.39 10.74 1.40
N ILE A 75 -19.63 9.73 1.81
CA ILE A 75 -18.31 9.46 1.21
C ILE A 75 -18.49 8.81 -0.17
N ASP A 76 -17.87 9.42 -1.18
CA ASP A 76 -17.78 8.95 -2.56
C ASP A 76 -16.49 8.15 -2.80
N LEU A 77 -16.45 7.39 -3.90
CA LEU A 77 -15.32 6.53 -4.23
C LEU A 77 -14.77 6.84 -5.62
N PHE A 78 -13.45 6.99 -5.72
CA PHE A 78 -12.75 7.16 -7.00
C PHE A 78 -11.73 6.06 -7.22
N PHE A 79 -11.69 5.52 -8.44
CA PHE A 79 -10.80 4.44 -8.85
C PHE A 79 -10.00 4.86 -10.08
N THR A 80 -8.71 4.55 -10.07
CA THR A 80 -7.84 4.75 -11.23
C THR A 80 -7.59 3.46 -12.01
N GLY A 81 -7.55 3.58 -13.33
CA GLY A 81 -7.33 2.45 -14.25
C GLY A 81 -6.00 2.53 -15.00
N ASN A 82 -5.32 1.40 -15.19
CA ASN A 82 -4.08 1.37 -15.95
C ASN A 82 -4.31 1.35 -17.48
N MET A 83 -5.34 0.61 -17.90
CA MET A 83 -5.72 0.39 -19.31
C MET A 83 -7.22 0.61 -19.54
N VAL A 84 -7.91 1.15 -18.54
CA VAL A 84 -9.34 1.42 -18.55
C VAL A 84 -9.56 2.84 -18.01
N PRO A 85 -10.68 3.51 -18.35
CA PRO A 85 -10.99 4.82 -17.80
C PRO A 85 -11.10 4.80 -16.27
N ASN A 86 -10.74 5.92 -15.64
CA ASN A 86 -10.98 6.13 -14.21
C ASN A 86 -12.48 6.18 -13.92
N LYS A 87 -12.87 5.85 -12.68
CA LYS A 87 -14.27 5.81 -12.26
C LYS A 87 -14.54 6.57 -10.96
N LEU A 88 -15.50 7.49 -11.01
CA LEU A 88 -16.04 8.19 -9.85
C LEU A 88 -17.46 7.72 -9.57
N TYR A 89 -17.66 7.17 -8.38
CA TYR A 89 -18.92 6.65 -7.88
C TYR A 89 -19.46 7.58 -6.80
N LEU A 90 -20.52 8.31 -7.15
CA LEU A 90 -21.24 9.18 -6.24
C LEU A 90 -22.15 8.35 -5.32
N ASN A 91 -22.00 8.49 -4.02
CA ASN A 91 -22.80 7.81 -3.02
C ASN A 91 -24.21 8.40 -2.97
N LYS A 92 -25.23 7.55 -3.13
CA LYS A 92 -26.65 7.93 -3.10
C LYS A 92 -27.32 7.58 -1.77
N GLY A 93 -26.53 7.11 -0.80
CA GLY A 93 -26.98 6.54 0.46
C GLY A 93 -27.44 5.09 0.33
N ASN A 94 -27.63 4.43 1.47
CA ASN A 94 -28.04 3.02 1.55
C ASN A 94 -27.10 2.09 0.75
N MET A 95 -25.79 2.37 0.77
CA MET A 95 -24.75 1.63 0.05
C MET A 95 -24.98 1.55 -1.47
N THR A 96 -25.73 2.48 -2.06
CA THR A 96 -25.97 2.57 -3.51
C THR A 96 -25.15 3.70 -4.11
N PHE A 97 -24.47 3.43 -5.22
CA PHE A 97 -23.55 4.34 -5.88
C PHE A 97 -23.91 4.54 -7.36
N GLU A 98 -23.71 5.75 -7.84
CA GLU A 98 -23.94 6.18 -9.22
C GLU A 98 -22.60 6.51 -9.89
N ASP A 99 -22.29 5.85 -11.01
CA ASP A 99 -21.12 6.21 -11.83
C ASP A 99 -21.38 7.54 -12.54
N ILE A 100 -20.72 8.60 -12.10
CA ILE A 100 -20.84 9.96 -12.67
C ILE A 100 -19.62 10.34 -13.53
N SER A 101 -18.73 9.40 -13.85
CA SER A 101 -17.39 9.69 -14.39
C SER A 101 -17.40 10.52 -15.68
N GLU A 102 -18.31 10.20 -16.61
CA GLU A 102 -18.45 10.90 -17.89
C GLU A 102 -19.02 12.30 -17.71
N SER A 103 -20.09 12.45 -16.92
CA SER A 103 -20.67 13.75 -16.62
C SER A 103 -19.74 14.64 -15.80
N ALA A 104 -18.91 14.03 -14.95
CA ALA A 104 -17.94 14.71 -14.10
C ALA A 104 -16.69 15.15 -14.85
N GLY A 105 -16.40 14.56 -16.03
CA GLY A 105 -15.19 14.86 -16.80
C GLY A 105 -13.90 14.30 -16.18
N ILE A 106 -14.01 13.22 -15.39
CA ILE A 106 -12.91 12.67 -14.56
C ILE A 106 -12.37 11.33 -15.08
N SER A 107 -12.91 10.82 -16.19
CA SER A 107 -12.53 9.51 -16.77
C SER A 107 -11.04 9.40 -17.16
N GLY A 108 -10.32 10.52 -17.24
CA GLY A 108 -8.93 10.56 -17.70
C GLY A 108 -8.80 10.38 -19.22
N ASP A 109 -7.59 10.06 -19.66
CA ASP A 109 -7.27 9.68 -21.04
C ASP A 109 -6.50 8.36 -21.10
N ASP A 110 -5.68 8.13 -22.13
CA ASP A 110 -5.00 6.84 -22.37
C ASP A 110 -3.74 6.63 -21.47
N ARG A 111 -3.60 7.42 -20.40
CA ARG A 111 -2.51 7.31 -19.42
C ARG A 111 -2.63 6.06 -18.55
N TRP A 112 -1.48 5.60 -18.05
CA TRP A 112 -1.41 4.51 -17.08
C TRP A 112 -1.50 5.08 -15.66
N TYR A 113 -2.71 5.23 -15.15
CA TYR A 113 -2.92 5.75 -13.80
C TYR A 113 -2.55 4.70 -12.75
N THR A 114 -1.72 5.08 -11.79
CA THR A 114 -1.15 4.18 -10.78
C THR A 114 -1.81 4.33 -9.41
N GLY A 115 -2.06 5.56 -8.99
CA GLY A 115 -2.59 5.91 -7.67
C GLY A 115 -3.48 7.14 -7.71
N THR A 116 -4.21 7.38 -6.62
CA THR A 116 -5.09 8.54 -6.46
C THR A 116 -5.14 8.99 -5.01
N THR A 117 -5.29 10.30 -4.82
CA THR A 117 -5.48 10.94 -3.52
C THR A 117 -6.50 12.06 -3.69
N MET A 118 -7.44 12.17 -2.74
CA MET A 118 -8.36 13.31 -2.65
C MET A 118 -7.83 14.30 -1.62
N ALA A 119 -7.75 15.58 -1.97
CA ALA A 119 -7.30 16.65 -1.09
C ALA A 119 -7.88 17.99 -1.56
N ASP A 120 -8.21 18.89 -0.63
CA ASP A 120 -8.53 20.29 -0.96
C ASP A 120 -7.21 21.05 -1.17
N VAL A 121 -6.74 21.13 -2.41
CA VAL A 121 -5.39 21.67 -2.70
C VAL A 121 -5.37 23.19 -2.82
N ASN A 122 -6.55 23.81 -2.92
CA ASN A 122 -6.71 25.25 -3.18
C ASN A 122 -7.45 26.00 -2.04
N HIS A 123 -7.84 25.27 -0.98
CA HIS A 123 -8.54 25.74 0.21
C HIS A 123 -9.93 26.34 -0.05
N ASP A 124 -10.64 25.84 -1.06
CA ASP A 124 -12.01 26.28 -1.34
C ASP A 124 -13.08 25.46 -0.60
N GLY A 125 -12.67 24.43 0.16
CA GLY A 125 -13.54 23.54 0.91
C GLY A 125 -14.14 22.40 0.09
N LEU A 126 -13.65 22.16 -1.12
CA LEU A 126 -14.03 21.04 -1.98
C LEU A 126 -12.83 20.12 -2.18
N LEU A 127 -13.07 18.80 -2.13
CA LEU A 127 -12.01 17.84 -2.43
C LEU A 127 -11.72 17.83 -3.93
N ASP A 128 -10.45 18.07 -4.27
CA ASP A 128 -9.86 17.85 -5.59
C ASP A 128 -9.30 16.43 -5.68
N ILE A 129 -9.05 15.94 -6.91
CA ILE A 129 -8.56 14.58 -7.15
C ILE A 129 -7.21 14.64 -7.87
N TYR A 130 -6.15 14.20 -7.20
CA TYR A 130 -4.85 13.99 -7.81
C TYR A 130 -4.70 12.54 -8.29
N CYS A 131 -4.15 12.37 -9.49
CA CYS A 131 -3.92 11.08 -10.12
C CYS A 131 -2.43 10.93 -10.47
N SER A 132 -1.79 9.95 -9.85
CA SER A 132 -0.43 9.54 -10.19
C SER A 132 -0.42 8.73 -11.49
N VAL A 133 0.59 8.97 -12.32
CA VAL A 133 0.72 8.36 -13.64
C VAL A 133 2.11 7.75 -13.78
N GLY A 134 2.15 6.56 -14.38
CA GLY A 134 3.39 5.85 -14.69
C GLY A 134 3.28 5.13 -16.03
N GLY A 135 3.64 3.85 -16.03
CA GLY A 135 3.56 3.02 -17.22
C GLY A 135 4.78 3.13 -18.13
N ARG A 136 4.79 2.28 -19.15
CA ARG A 136 5.94 2.14 -20.05
C ARG A 136 5.96 3.13 -21.21
N TYR A 137 4.77 3.49 -21.69
CA TYR A 137 4.57 4.25 -22.93
C TYR A 137 3.58 5.37 -22.68
N GLY A 138 3.55 6.36 -23.58
CA GLY A 138 2.58 7.44 -23.54
C GLY A 138 3.02 8.63 -22.69
N ILE A 139 2.03 9.44 -22.36
CA ILE A 139 2.13 10.66 -21.55
C ILE A 139 2.23 10.21 -20.08
N LYS A 140 3.07 10.87 -19.28
CA LYS A 140 3.33 10.45 -17.88
C LYS A 140 3.17 11.58 -16.87
N GLU A 141 2.88 12.77 -17.36
CA GLU A 141 2.48 13.92 -16.59
C GLU A 141 1.25 13.54 -15.75
N ASN A 142 1.41 13.61 -14.43
CA ASN A 142 0.32 13.43 -13.48
C ASN A 142 -0.83 14.42 -13.75
N GLN A 143 -2.01 14.11 -13.25
CA GLN A 143 -3.20 14.95 -13.41
C GLN A 143 -3.77 15.39 -12.07
N LEU A 144 -4.26 16.62 -12.03
CA LEU A 144 -4.94 17.24 -10.89
C LEU A 144 -6.27 17.73 -11.40
N PHE A 145 -7.34 17.12 -10.92
CA PHE A 145 -8.69 17.46 -11.28
C PHE A 145 -9.29 18.36 -10.20
N ILE A 146 -9.40 19.65 -10.50
CA ILE A 146 -9.99 20.63 -9.60
C ILE A 146 -11.51 20.52 -9.64
N ASN A 147 -12.14 20.45 -8.47
CA ASN A 147 -13.57 20.38 -8.29
C ASN A 147 -14.23 21.72 -8.61
N ASN A 148 -15.25 21.71 -9.47
CA ASN A 148 -15.97 22.93 -9.86
C ASN A 148 -17.15 23.28 -8.93
N GLY A 149 -17.46 22.42 -7.95
CA GLY A 149 -18.59 22.60 -7.02
C GLY A 149 -19.95 22.18 -7.59
N ASP A 150 -19.97 21.51 -8.74
CA ASP A 150 -21.19 21.03 -9.42
C ASP A 150 -21.08 19.55 -9.87
N ASN A 151 -20.28 18.77 -9.14
CA ASN A 151 -19.91 17.38 -9.47
C ASN A 151 -19.14 17.23 -10.78
N THR A 152 -18.61 18.32 -11.33
CA THR A 152 -17.68 18.28 -12.45
C THR A 152 -16.28 18.70 -12.02
N PHE A 153 -15.28 18.26 -12.78
CA PHE A 153 -13.88 18.53 -12.51
C PHE A 153 -13.18 19.12 -13.73
N THR A 154 -12.08 19.82 -13.50
CA THR A 154 -11.22 20.36 -14.55
C THR A 154 -9.76 20.04 -14.28
N GLU A 155 -9.12 19.39 -15.23
CA GLU A 155 -7.69 19.06 -15.18
C GLU A 155 -6.84 20.34 -15.22
N LYS A 156 -5.95 20.54 -14.23
CA LYS A 156 -5.11 21.72 -14.04
C LYS A 156 -3.72 21.43 -13.48
N ALA A 157 -3.19 20.21 -13.58
CA ALA A 157 -1.90 19.85 -13.00
C ALA A 157 -0.77 20.78 -13.46
N GLU A 158 -0.68 21.07 -14.77
CA GLU A 158 0.34 21.98 -15.31
C GLU A 158 0.20 23.39 -14.73
N ALA A 159 -1.04 23.88 -14.60
CA ALA A 159 -1.31 25.22 -14.10
C ALA A 159 -0.95 25.37 -12.61
N TYR A 160 -1.09 24.29 -11.83
CA TYR A 160 -0.69 24.21 -10.43
C TYR A 160 0.76 23.76 -10.22
N GLY A 161 1.53 23.45 -11.28
CA GLY A 161 2.91 22.97 -11.14
C GLY A 161 3.05 21.50 -10.70
N LEU A 162 1.97 20.71 -10.75
CA LEU A 162 1.91 19.32 -10.29
C LEU A 162 1.89 18.26 -11.41
N ALA A 163 2.12 18.66 -12.67
CA ALA A 163 2.19 17.75 -13.83
C ALA A 163 3.54 17.02 -13.91
N ASP A 164 3.95 16.32 -12.84
CA ASP A 164 5.24 15.61 -12.80
C ASP A 164 5.28 14.49 -13.87
N PRO A 165 6.33 14.43 -14.73
CA PRO A 165 6.44 13.44 -15.81
C PRO A 165 7.21 12.16 -15.40
N GLY A 166 7.38 11.94 -14.10
CA GLY A 166 8.06 10.80 -13.50
C GLY A 166 7.38 9.45 -13.77
N ASN A 167 7.65 8.47 -12.92
CA ASN A 167 6.86 7.23 -12.91
C ASN A 167 6.23 7.15 -11.53
N SER A 168 5.23 7.99 -11.35
CA SER A 168 4.60 8.24 -10.07
C SER A 168 3.82 7.01 -9.62
N VAL A 169 3.84 6.72 -8.32
CA VAL A 169 3.05 5.63 -7.74
C VAL A 169 1.88 6.19 -6.95
N GLN A 170 2.16 7.04 -5.97
CA GLN A 170 1.16 7.65 -5.10
C GLN A 170 1.65 9.02 -4.60
N ALA A 171 0.70 9.91 -4.28
CA ALA A 171 0.96 11.20 -3.66
C ALA A 171 0.34 11.25 -2.26
N THR A 172 1.03 11.92 -1.33
CA THR A 172 0.55 12.16 0.04
C THR A 172 0.51 13.66 0.27
N PHE A 173 -0.67 14.18 0.59
CA PHE A 173 -0.88 15.60 0.91
C PHE A 173 -0.87 15.81 2.42
N PHE A 174 -0.10 16.79 2.88
CA PHE A 174 0.08 17.12 4.31
C PHE A 174 0.74 18.49 4.44
N ASP A 175 0.55 19.16 5.58
CA ASP A 175 1.14 20.47 5.89
C ASP A 175 2.53 20.28 6.49
N TYR A 176 3.60 20.27 5.68
CA TYR A 176 4.94 19.89 6.17
C TYR A 176 5.63 21.03 6.93
N ASP A 177 5.21 22.27 6.71
CA ASP A 177 5.79 23.45 7.37
C ASP A 177 4.87 24.17 8.38
N LEU A 178 3.69 23.60 8.64
CA LEU A 178 2.68 24.03 9.60
C LEU A 178 2.14 25.44 9.32
N ASP A 179 2.08 25.83 8.05
CA ASP A 179 1.58 27.14 7.64
C ASP A 179 0.07 27.16 7.34
N GLY A 180 -0.56 25.98 7.38
CA GLY A 180 -1.99 25.76 7.24
C GLY A 180 -2.42 25.31 5.86
N ASP A 181 -1.50 25.19 4.89
CA ASP A 181 -1.78 24.60 3.58
C ASP A 181 -1.27 23.18 3.38
N LEU A 182 -1.85 22.48 2.39
CA LEU A 182 -1.47 21.10 2.10
C LEU A 182 -0.42 21.11 1.00
N ASP A 183 0.79 20.74 1.37
CA ASP A 183 1.88 20.39 0.47
C ASP A 183 1.70 18.98 -0.07
N MET A 184 2.61 18.54 -0.95
CA MET A 184 2.54 17.21 -1.55
C MET A 184 3.90 16.52 -1.61
N TYR A 185 3.99 15.31 -1.04
CA TYR A 185 5.08 14.37 -1.31
C TYR A 185 4.66 13.35 -2.37
N LEU A 186 5.42 13.23 -3.46
CA LEU A 186 5.17 12.33 -4.57
C LEU A 186 6.20 11.20 -4.62
N THR A 187 5.73 9.96 -4.56
CA THR A 187 6.59 8.79 -4.73
C THR A 187 6.79 8.43 -6.20
N ASN A 188 8.03 8.12 -6.56
CA ASN A 188 8.43 7.72 -7.91
C ASN A 188 9.10 6.34 -7.91
N TYR A 189 8.76 5.53 -8.92
CA TYR A 189 9.36 4.22 -9.16
C TYR A 189 10.17 4.23 -10.47
N PRO A 190 11.44 4.65 -10.44
CA PRO A 190 12.29 4.74 -11.62
C PRO A 190 12.53 3.35 -12.24
N PRO A 191 12.44 3.22 -13.58
CA PRO A 191 12.63 1.95 -14.27
C PRO A 191 14.00 1.33 -13.94
N THR A 192 13.96 0.17 -13.28
CA THR A 192 15.14 -0.54 -12.80
C THR A 192 15.06 -2.01 -13.19
N ARG A 193 16.18 -2.62 -13.56
CA ARG A 193 16.15 -4.04 -13.90
C ARG A 193 16.08 -4.87 -12.61
N PHE A 194 15.26 -5.91 -12.61
CA PHE A 194 15.15 -6.87 -11.49
C PHE A 194 16.49 -7.57 -11.16
N ASP A 195 17.42 -7.63 -12.12
CA ASP A 195 18.76 -8.18 -11.97
C ASP A 195 19.84 -7.11 -11.67
N ALA A 196 19.44 -5.87 -11.34
CA ALA A 196 20.37 -4.79 -11.04
C ALA A 196 21.26 -5.15 -9.83
N PRO A 197 22.59 -5.04 -9.94
CA PRO A 197 23.49 -5.32 -8.83
C PRO A 197 23.51 -4.17 -7.82
N ASN A 198 23.94 -4.42 -6.58
CA ASN A 198 24.11 -3.38 -5.56
C ASN A 198 24.97 -2.19 -5.99
N SER A 199 25.94 -2.41 -6.88
CA SER A 199 26.76 -1.32 -7.45
C SER A 199 25.95 -0.34 -8.31
N PHE A 200 24.85 -0.80 -8.94
CA PHE A 200 23.92 0.07 -9.65
C PHE A 200 23.17 0.96 -8.67
N TYR A 201 22.54 0.38 -7.64
CA TYR A 201 21.82 1.12 -6.61
C TYR A 201 22.71 2.14 -5.90
N TYR A 202 23.94 1.73 -5.56
CA TYR A 202 24.92 2.61 -4.93
C TYR A 202 25.24 3.79 -5.83
N PHE A 203 25.54 3.54 -7.11
CA PHE A 203 25.78 4.62 -8.07
C PHE A 203 24.58 5.56 -8.19
N LYS A 204 23.37 5.02 -8.23
CA LYS A 204 22.14 5.80 -8.35
C LYS A 204 21.86 6.68 -7.15
N GLN A 205 22.08 6.19 -5.93
CA GLN A 205 21.97 7.01 -4.71
C GLN A 205 23.02 8.13 -4.62
N GLN A 206 24.21 7.93 -5.19
CA GLN A 206 25.24 8.99 -5.24
C GLN A 206 24.97 10.04 -6.32
N TYR A 207 24.25 9.66 -7.37
CA TYR A 207 23.97 10.53 -8.53
C TYR A 207 22.49 10.42 -8.97
N PRO A 208 21.55 10.73 -8.08
CA PRO A 208 20.13 10.69 -8.40
C PRO A 208 19.82 11.72 -9.48
N LYS A 209 18.90 11.36 -10.38
CA LYS A 209 18.43 12.27 -11.42
C LYS A 209 17.06 12.83 -11.03
N PRO A 210 16.70 14.04 -11.49
CA PRO A 210 15.43 14.67 -11.12
C PRO A 210 14.17 13.81 -11.36
N LEU A 211 14.16 12.95 -12.39
CA LEU A 211 13.02 12.05 -12.70
C LEU A 211 13.10 10.67 -12.03
N GLU A 212 14.16 10.43 -11.26
CA GLU A 212 14.40 9.18 -10.53
C GLU A 212 14.29 9.38 -9.01
N THR A 213 13.76 10.52 -8.61
CA THR A 213 13.72 11.05 -7.25
C THR A 213 12.26 11.29 -6.89
N ASP A 214 11.88 10.95 -5.66
CA ASP A 214 10.62 11.39 -5.07
C ASP A 214 10.58 12.91 -4.98
N LYS A 215 9.40 13.51 -4.95
CA LYS A 215 9.27 14.97 -4.95
C LYS A 215 8.63 15.47 -3.68
N LEU A 216 9.11 16.61 -3.18
CA LEU A 216 8.34 17.46 -2.27
C LEU A 216 7.97 18.74 -3.00
N TYR A 217 6.67 19.02 -3.02
CA TYR A 217 6.09 20.23 -3.57
C TYR A 217 5.51 21.06 -2.45
N ARG A 218 6.04 22.27 -2.25
CA ARG A 218 5.43 23.24 -1.32
C ARG A 218 4.25 23.92 -2.00
N ASN A 219 3.13 24.06 -1.32
CA ASN A 219 2.03 24.87 -1.78
C ASN A 219 2.35 26.36 -1.53
N ASP A 220 2.20 27.20 -2.56
CA ASP A 220 2.45 28.64 -2.48
C ASP A 220 1.13 29.44 -2.55
N GLY A 221 -0.01 28.75 -2.42
CA GLY A 221 -1.38 29.27 -2.46
C GLY A 221 -2.00 29.34 -3.85
N ASP A 222 -1.27 29.78 -4.88
CA ASP A 222 -1.75 29.82 -6.28
C ASP A 222 -1.18 28.69 -7.17
N GLY A 223 -0.38 27.80 -6.58
CA GLY A 223 0.27 26.68 -7.22
C GLY A 223 1.31 26.05 -6.30
N PHE A 224 2.07 25.11 -6.85
CA PHE A 224 3.06 24.33 -6.12
C PHE A 224 4.47 24.52 -6.69
N THR A 225 5.46 24.58 -5.80
CA THR A 225 6.88 24.64 -6.15
C THR A 225 7.60 23.36 -5.71
N ASP A 226 8.32 22.71 -6.65
CA ASP A 226 9.23 21.61 -6.32
C ASP A 226 10.39 22.16 -5.46
N VAL A 227 10.38 21.80 -4.16
CA VAL A 227 11.38 22.16 -3.15
C VAL A 227 12.23 20.97 -2.74
N THR A 228 12.17 19.86 -3.49
CA THR A 228 12.83 18.58 -3.14
C THR A 228 14.30 18.75 -2.80
N LYS A 229 15.01 19.59 -3.55
CA LYS A 229 16.44 19.82 -3.36
C LYS A 229 16.73 20.67 -2.13
N GLU A 230 15.96 21.74 -1.96
CA GLU A 230 16.04 22.68 -0.86
C GLU A 230 15.73 21.98 0.46
N ALA A 231 14.75 21.07 0.46
CA ALA A 231 14.32 20.28 1.61
C ALA A 231 15.27 19.12 1.95
N GLY A 232 16.28 18.82 1.11
CA GLY A 232 17.22 17.73 1.34
C GLY A 232 16.71 16.34 0.97
N LEU A 233 15.67 16.25 0.16
CA LEU A 233 14.95 15.01 -0.18
C LEU A 233 15.38 14.40 -1.54
N VAL A 234 16.52 14.84 -2.08
CA VAL A 234 17.02 14.28 -3.35
C VAL A 234 17.60 12.88 -3.12
N THR A 235 16.77 11.87 -3.36
CA THR A 235 17.11 10.45 -3.18
C THR A 235 16.94 9.66 -4.47
N PHE A 236 17.43 8.43 -4.46
CA PHE A 236 17.03 7.42 -5.45
C PHE A 236 16.30 6.32 -4.68
N GLY A 237 15.02 6.14 -4.97
CA GLY A 237 14.16 5.15 -4.37
C GLY A 237 13.47 4.30 -5.43
N LEU A 238 13.04 3.09 -5.06
CA LEU A 238 11.99 2.37 -5.79
C LEU A 238 10.73 2.49 -4.94
N SER A 239 10.28 3.73 -4.75
CA SER A 239 9.29 4.11 -3.75
C SER A 239 7.91 3.64 -4.18
N LEU A 240 7.20 2.96 -3.28
CA LEU A 240 5.83 2.47 -3.51
C LEU A 240 4.79 3.09 -2.59
N SER A 241 5.22 3.68 -1.49
CA SER A 241 4.37 4.31 -0.50
C SER A 241 5.17 5.34 0.30
N ALA A 242 4.54 6.46 0.61
CA ALA A 242 5.01 7.43 1.59
C ALA A 242 3.89 7.70 2.58
N THR A 243 4.17 7.50 3.87
CA THR A 243 3.21 7.68 4.96
C THR A 243 3.76 8.70 5.94
N VAL A 244 2.89 9.57 6.43
CA VAL A 244 3.26 10.72 7.26
C VAL A 244 2.78 10.50 8.69
N GLY A 245 3.61 10.90 9.66
CA GLY A 245 3.25 10.90 11.08
C GLY A 245 4.32 11.59 11.92
N ASP A 246 3.94 12.11 13.09
CA ASP A 246 4.89 12.65 14.08
C ASP A 246 5.58 11.49 14.83
N LEU A 247 6.64 10.95 14.24
CA LEU A 247 7.29 9.72 14.72
C LEU A 247 8.24 9.99 15.89
N ASN A 248 8.69 11.23 16.04
CA ASN A 248 9.59 11.68 17.11
C ASN A 248 8.89 12.48 18.23
N LYS A 249 7.58 12.72 18.12
CA LYS A 249 6.74 13.48 19.08
C LYS A 249 7.16 14.95 19.24
N ASP A 250 7.63 15.59 18.18
CA ASP A 250 8.00 17.01 18.21
C ASP A 250 6.90 17.95 17.67
N GLY A 251 5.80 17.38 17.21
CA GLY A 251 4.64 18.09 16.65
C GLY A 251 4.74 18.38 15.16
N TRP A 252 5.80 17.95 14.47
CA TRP A 252 5.98 18.11 13.04
C TRP A 252 5.83 16.77 12.30
N PRO A 253 5.29 16.78 11.07
CA PRO A 253 5.12 15.56 10.31
C PRO A 253 6.46 15.04 9.77
N ASP A 254 6.78 13.79 10.10
CA ASP A 254 7.87 13.02 9.51
C ASP A 254 7.34 12.15 8.35
N ILE A 255 8.23 11.67 7.48
CA ILE A 255 7.87 10.87 6.30
C ILE A 255 8.58 9.51 6.35
N TYR A 256 7.82 8.43 6.30
CA TYR A 256 8.34 7.08 6.05
C TYR A 256 8.09 6.68 4.60
N VAL A 257 9.14 6.30 3.88
CA VAL A 257 9.07 5.88 2.47
C VAL A 257 9.49 4.43 2.33
N SER A 258 8.54 3.60 1.90
CA SER A 258 8.77 2.17 1.65
C SER A 258 9.35 1.95 0.25
N ASN A 259 10.48 1.26 0.18
CA ASN A 259 11.26 1.03 -1.03
C ASN A 259 11.39 -0.45 -1.36
N ASP A 260 11.38 -0.73 -2.66
CA ASP A 260 11.59 -2.06 -3.21
C ASP A 260 13.09 -2.35 -3.45
N PHE A 261 13.47 -3.63 -3.39
CA PHE A 261 14.81 -4.17 -3.60
C PHE A 261 15.90 -3.65 -2.63
N SER A 262 17.06 -3.29 -3.18
CA SER A 262 18.27 -3.02 -2.39
C SER A 262 18.37 -1.58 -1.93
N THR A 263 17.56 -0.68 -2.50
CA THR A 263 17.39 0.64 -1.93
C THR A 263 16.70 0.47 -0.58
N PRO A 264 17.33 0.88 0.53
CA PRO A 264 16.64 0.86 1.81
C PRO A 264 15.43 1.81 1.78
N ASP A 265 14.50 1.57 2.69
CA ASP A 265 13.50 2.57 3.05
C ASP A 265 14.16 3.89 3.44
N TYR A 266 13.35 4.95 3.51
CA TYR A 266 13.77 6.22 4.09
C TYR A 266 12.83 6.57 5.25
N LEU A 267 13.41 7.12 6.31
CA LEU A 267 12.67 7.78 7.37
C LEU A 267 13.23 9.19 7.48
N PHE A 268 12.46 10.16 7.01
CA PHE A 268 12.81 11.56 6.99
C PHE A 268 12.18 12.26 8.19
N VAL A 269 13.02 12.66 9.15
CA VAL A 269 12.59 13.49 10.27
C VAL A 269 12.60 14.96 9.85
N ASN A 270 11.51 15.67 10.14
CA ASN A 270 11.39 17.10 9.83
C ASN A 270 12.30 17.94 10.74
N ASN A 271 13.15 18.78 10.16
CA ASN A 271 14.07 19.63 10.93
C ASN A 271 13.42 20.95 11.41
N GLN A 272 12.13 21.17 11.10
CA GLN A 272 11.35 22.36 11.48
C GLN A 272 11.87 23.68 10.86
N ASP A 273 12.63 23.58 9.78
CA ASP A 273 13.22 24.71 9.05
C ASP A 273 13.01 24.60 7.53
N GLY A 274 12.07 23.74 7.12
CA GLY A 274 11.76 23.41 5.74
C GLY A 274 12.66 22.32 5.14
N THR A 275 13.49 21.67 5.95
CA THR A 275 14.37 20.57 5.53
C THR A 275 14.13 19.29 6.32
N PHE A 276 14.62 18.16 5.79
CA PHE A 276 14.49 16.84 6.40
C PHE A 276 15.85 16.15 6.61
N SER A 277 15.91 15.29 7.62
CA SER A 277 17.04 14.41 7.92
C SER A 277 16.66 12.94 7.70
N GLU A 278 17.39 12.24 6.84
CA GLU A 278 17.25 10.78 6.65
C GLU A 278 17.92 10.04 7.81
N VAL A 279 17.15 9.24 8.56
CA VAL A 279 17.61 8.59 9.80
C VAL A 279 17.25 7.11 9.93
N VAL A 280 16.69 6.45 8.90
CA VAL A 280 16.14 5.08 8.99
C VAL A 280 17.13 4.08 9.61
N ARG A 281 18.42 4.22 9.26
CA ARG A 281 19.51 3.33 9.72
C ARG A 281 19.90 3.56 11.16
N GLN A 282 19.63 4.75 11.68
CA GLN A 282 19.94 5.14 13.05
C GLN A 282 18.85 4.62 13.98
N VAL A 283 17.59 4.70 13.53
CA VAL A 283 16.41 4.45 14.36
C VAL A 283 15.86 3.03 14.25
N THR A 284 16.07 2.34 13.12
CA THR A 284 15.61 0.95 12.93
C THR A 284 16.76 -0.06 12.98
N LYS A 285 16.47 -1.31 13.35
CA LYS A 285 17.46 -2.41 13.34
C LYS A 285 17.50 -3.14 12.01
N ASN A 286 16.39 -3.15 11.28
CA ASN A 286 16.23 -3.71 9.94
C ASN A 286 14.91 -3.24 9.31
N THR A 287 14.80 -3.36 8.00
CA THR A 287 13.60 -3.07 7.20
C THR A 287 13.24 -4.25 6.29
N ALA A 288 12.12 -4.17 5.56
CA ALA A 288 11.81 -5.13 4.50
C ALA A 288 12.84 -5.03 3.35
N PHE A 289 12.96 -6.09 2.54
CA PHE A 289 13.76 -6.10 1.32
C PHE A 289 12.92 -5.87 0.07
N TYR A 290 11.64 -6.23 0.11
CA TYR A 290 10.68 -5.97 -0.95
C TYR A 290 9.57 -5.08 -0.38
N GLY A 291 9.94 -3.91 0.12
CA GLY A 291 9.01 -2.97 0.73
C GLY A 291 7.97 -2.50 -0.28
N MET A 292 6.69 -2.72 0.03
CA MET A 292 5.56 -2.31 -0.81
C MET A 292 4.85 -1.13 -0.13
N GLY A 293 3.62 -1.29 0.35
CA GLY A 293 2.90 -0.29 1.12
C GLY A 293 3.36 -0.20 2.58
N ALA A 294 3.11 0.96 3.18
CA ALA A 294 3.27 1.18 4.61
C ALA A 294 2.08 1.94 5.19
N ASP A 295 1.82 1.75 6.48
CA ASP A 295 0.85 2.52 7.25
C ASP A 295 1.39 2.82 8.66
N ILE A 296 0.92 3.90 9.27
CA ILE A 296 1.39 4.42 10.55
C ILE A 296 0.21 4.59 11.51
N ALA A 297 0.29 3.96 12.68
CA ALA A 297 -0.72 4.11 13.73
C ALA A 297 -0.13 3.80 15.10
N ASP A 298 -0.72 4.38 16.14
CA ASP A 298 -0.57 3.90 17.51
C ASP A 298 -1.46 2.65 17.67
N PHE A 299 -0.91 1.47 17.39
CA PHE A 299 -1.70 0.23 17.43
C PHE A 299 -1.83 -0.35 18.84
N ASN A 300 -0.97 0.08 19.76
CA ASN A 300 -0.89 -0.46 21.11
C ASN A 300 -1.45 0.49 22.19
N ASN A 301 -1.94 1.66 21.78
CA ASN A 301 -2.48 2.74 22.61
C ASN A 301 -1.47 3.30 23.64
N ASP A 302 -0.19 3.41 23.27
CA ASP A 302 0.86 4.03 24.10
C ASP A 302 1.20 5.48 23.70
N GLU A 303 0.37 6.05 22.82
CA GLU A 303 0.47 7.37 22.21
C GLU A 303 1.67 7.52 21.27
N MET A 304 2.45 6.47 20.98
CA MET A 304 3.55 6.51 20.02
C MET A 304 3.11 5.88 18.71
N LEU A 305 3.43 6.56 17.60
CA LEU A 305 3.14 6.03 16.27
C LEU A 305 4.13 4.92 15.91
N ASP A 306 3.59 3.78 15.49
CA ASP A 306 4.31 2.62 14.98
C ASP A 306 4.21 2.54 13.46
N ILE A 307 5.11 1.79 12.82
CA ILE A 307 5.16 1.68 11.36
C ILE A 307 4.96 0.22 10.96
N LEU A 308 3.94 -0.07 10.17
CA LEU A 308 3.78 -1.34 9.47
C LEU A 308 4.19 -1.17 8.01
N GLN A 309 5.14 -1.97 7.57
CA GLN A 309 5.55 -2.10 6.18
C GLN A 309 5.34 -3.54 5.72
N VAL A 310 4.72 -3.73 4.56
CA VAL A 310 4.47 -5.06 4.01
C VAL A 310 5.47 -5.43 2.90
N ASP A 311 5.70 -6.74 2.78
CA ASP A 311 6.63 -7.41 1.87
C ASP A 311 5.88 -8.54 1.12
N MET A 312 6.58 -9.22 0.22
CA MET A 312 6.06 -10.29 -0.65
C MET A 312 6.24 -11.71 -0.07
N THR A 313 6.37 -11.81 1.26
CA THR A 313 6.74 -13.07 1.91
C THR A 313 5.55 -14.02 2.08
N ALA A 314 5.59 -15.16 1.38
CA ALA A 314 4.54 -16.16 1.38
C ALA A 314 4.22 -16.72 2.78
N ASN A 315 2.93 -16.81 3.12
CA ASN A 315 2.48 -17.34 4.41
C ASN A 315 2.53 -18.89 4.46
N VAL A 316 2.34 -19.54 3.32
CA VAL A 316 2.28 -21.02 3.24
C VAL A 316 3.50 -21.65 2.57
N ASN A 317 3.88 -22.84 3.05
CA ASN A 317 5.11 -23.52 2.62
C ASN A 317 5.15 -23.81 1.11
N ARG A 318 4.04 -24.24 0.50
CA ARG A 318 3.96 -24.51 -0.95
C ARG A 318 4.36 -23.26 -1.75
N ARG A 319 3.71 -22.12 -1.47
CA ARG A 319 3.95 -20.85 -2.16
C ARG A 319 5.36 -20.34 -1.92
N SER A 320 5.87 -20.45 -0.68
CA SER A 320 7.27 -20.13 -0.36
C SER A 320 8.25 -20.93 -1.22
N LYS A 321 8.04 -22.26 -1.39
CA LYS A 321 8.92 -23.09 -2.22
C LYS A 321 8.79 -22.84 -3.71
N ALA A 322 7.61 -22.43 -4.18
CA ALA A 322 7.35 -22.17 -5.58
C ALA A 322 7.83 -20.77 -6.03
N ASN A 323 7.63 -19.75 -5.20
CA ASN A 323 7.69 -18.34 -5.62
C ASN A 323 8.74 -17.49 -4.91
N MET A 324 9.30 -17.92 -3.78
CA MET A 324 10.27 -17.10 -3.05
C MET A 324 11.71 -17.47 -3.43
N ALA A 325 12.53 -16.44 -3.59
CA ALA A 325 13.98 -16.61 -3.54
C ALA A 325 14.42 -16.98 -2.12
N SER A 326 15.51 -17.73 -2.01
CA SER A 326 16.17 -17.90 -0.72
C SER A 326 16.88 -16.60 -0.33
N MET A 327 16.85 -16.23 0.95
CA MET A 327 17.74 -15.18 1.49
C MET A 327 19.19 -15.62 1.32
N ASN A 328 19.82 -15.15 0.24
CA ASN A 328 21.19 -15.49 -0.11
C ASN A 328 22.16 -14.70 0.78
N PRO A 329 22.99 -15.36 1.62
CA PRO A 329 23.90 -14.66 2.53
C PRO A 329 24.90 -13.74 1.83
N ASP A 330 25.39 -14.12 0.65
CA ASP A 330 26.35 -13.31 -0.10
C ASP A 330 25.69 -12.05 -0.65
N LEU A 331 24.45 -12.16 -1.13
CA LEU A 331 23.67 -11.00 -1.57
C LEU A 331 23.34 -10.08 -0.39
N PHE A 332 22.88 -10.64 0.74
CA PHE A 332 22.59 -9.88 1.96
C PHE A 332 23.81 -9.08 2.42
N TRP A 333 24.97 -9.72 2.56
CA TRP A 333 26.19 -9.02 2.97
C TRP A 333 26.70 -8.05 1.91
N SER A 334 26.48 -8.32 0.62
CA SER A 334 26.76 -7.36 -0.45
C SER A 334 25.92 -6.08 -0.28
N THR A 335 24.64 -6.20 0.08
CA THR A 335 23.72 -5.08 0.32
C THR A 335 24.18 -4.27 1.53
N VAL A 336 24.43 -4.93 2.66
CA VAL A 336 24.92 -4.28 3.89
C VAL A 336 26.28 -3.60 3.67
N ASN A 337 27.24 -4.28 3.02
CA ASN A 337 28.58 -3.75 2.78
C ASN A 337 28.61 -2.61 1.75
N SER A 338 27.56 -2.46 0.95
CA SER A 338 27.39 -1.31 0.05
C SER A 338 26.92 -0.05 0.78
N GLY A 339 26.66 -0.14 2.09
CA GLY A 339 26.24 0.98 2.92
C GLY A 339 24.72 1.17 3.01
N PHE A 340 23.94 0.20 2.51
CA PHE A 340 22.48 0.17 2.68
C PHE A 340 22.11 -0.31 4.09
N HIS A 341 20.91 -0.89 4.25
CA HIS A 341 20.43 -1.43 5.53
C HIS A 341 20.55 -2.97 5.60
N TYR A 342 20.46 -3.51 6.82
CA TYR A 342 19.97 -4.86 7.05
C TYR A 342 18.51 -4.97 6.59
N GLN A 343 18.29 -5.71 5.51
CA GLN A 343 16.99 -5.86 4.85
C GLN A 343 16.62 -7.34 4.77
N TYR A 344 15.37 -7.68 5.10
CA TYR A 344 14.89 -9.06 5.12
C TYR A 344 13.61 -9.20 4.31
N MET A 345 13.47 -10.33 3.60
CA MET A 345 12.21 -10.72 2.95
C MET A 345 11.18 -11.11 4.01
N GLN A 346 10.45 -10.12 4.52
CA GLN A 346 9.34 -10.22 5.47
C GLN A 346 8.75 -8.82 5.70
N ASN A 347 7.50 -8.78 6.19
CA ASN A 347 6.93 -7.53 6.68
C ASN A 347 7.76 -6.99 7.86
N SER A 348 7.74 -5.68 8.04
CA SER A 348 8.31 -5.01 9.21
C SER A 348 7.19 -4.35 10.02
N LEU A 349 7.13 -4.65 11.31
CA LEU A 349 6.27 -3.93 12.27
C LEU A 349 7.20 -3.27 13.26
N GLN A 350 7.54 -2.00 13.00
CA GLN A 350 8.44 -1.19 13.80
C GLN A 350 7.68 -0.64 15.01
N LEU A 351 7.81 -1.33 16.14
CA LEU A 351 7.31 -0.84 17.43
C LEU A 351 8.18 0.33 17.90
N ASN A 352 7.56 1.48 18.15
CA ASN A 352 8.22 2.67 18.67
C ASN A 352 8.54 2.46 20.16
N ASN A 353 9.83 2.45 20.50
CA ASN A 353 10.29 2.30 21.89
C ASN A 353 10.44 3.68 22.59
N GLY A 354 10.04 4.76 21.92
CA GLY A 354 10.20 6.14 22.35
C GLY A 354 11.60 6.70 22.09
N LEU A 355 11.85 7.89 22.67
CA LEU A 355 13.10 8.64 22.51
C LEU A 355 14.18 8.10 23.45
N LEU A 356 14.79 6.96 23.10
CA LEU A 356 15.78 6.30 23.95
C LEU A 356 17.15 7.01 23.95
N TYR A 357 17.51 7.68 22.84
CA TYR A 357 18.78 8.36 22.67
C TYR A 357 18.57 9.65 21.87
N ASP A 358 18.66 10.80 22.54
CA ASP A 358 18.43 12.14 21.98
C ASP A 358 16.97 12.36 21.50
N SER A 359 16.78 13.12 20.42
CA SER A 359 15.46 13.50 19.88
C SER A 359 14.95 12.55 18.80
N LEU A 360 15.62 11.41 18.56
CA LEU A 360 15.20 10.45 17.56
C LEU A 360 14.49 9.25 18.22
N PRO A 361 13.44 8.69 17.57
CA PRO A 361 12.81 7.47 18.05
C PRO A 361 13.76 6.27 17.92
N ASP A 362 13.53 5.24 18.72
CA ASP A 362 14.15 3.92 18.53
C ASP A 362 13.06 2.91 18.21
N PHE A 363 13.26 2.10 17.16
CA PHE A 363 12.28 1.13 16.70
C PHE A 363 12.75 -0.32 16.83
N SER A 364 11.81 -1.19 17.21
CA SER A 364 11.96 -2.64 17.24
C SER A 364 11.10 -3.30 16.18
N ASN A 365 11.68 -4.00 15.19
CA ASN A 365 10.87 -4.84 14.30
C ASN A 365 10.35 -6.08 15.05
N ILE A 366 9.06 -6.11 15.36
CA ILE A 366 8.38 -7.20 16.08
C ILE A 366 7.51 -8.07 15.17
N SER A 367 7.52 -7.92 13.84
CA SER A 367 6.54 -8.57 12.94
C SER A 367 6.42 -10.09 13.12
N ARG A 368 7.53 -10.78 13.40
CA ARG A 368 7.55 -12.22 13.69
C ARG A 368 6.96 -12.59 15.05
N LEU A 369 7.21 -11.76 16.06
CA LEU A 369 6.63 -11.95 17.40
C LEU A 369 5.13 -11.65 17.38
N ALA A 370 4.76 -10.62 16.63
CA ALA A 370 3.39 -10.17 16.46
C ALA A 370 2.54 -11.12 15.59
N GLY A 371 3.17 -11.98 14.78
CA GLY A 371 2.48 -12.94 13.93
C GLY A 371 2.06 -12.41 12.55
N VAL A 372 2.59 -11.25 12.13
CA VAL A 372 2.22 -10.53 10.89
C VAL A 372 3.38 -10.46 9.88
N SER A 373 4.40 -11.30 10.01
CA SER A 373 5.62 -11.22 9.17
C SER A 373 5.46 -11.73 7.72
N SER A 374 4.39 -12.47 7.43
CA SER A 374 4.24 -13.25 6.21
C SER A 374 2.81 -13.21 5.69
N THR A 375 2.58 -12.44 4.63
CA THR A 375 1.25 -12.14 4.10
C THR A 375 1.19 -12.26 2.57
N ASP A 376 2.02 -13.10 1.97
CA ASP A 376 2.08 -13.31 0.50
C ASP A 376 2.40 -12.00 -0.26
N TRP A 377 1.88 -11.80 -1.48
CA TRP A 377 2.22 -10.66 -2.35
C TRP A 377 1.46 -9.40 -1.95
N SER A 378 1.86 -8.82 -0.83
CA SER A 378 1.17 -7.70 -0.20
C SER A 378 1.35 -6.40 -0.97
N TRP A 379 0.31 -5.56 -1.01
CA TRP A 379 0.37 -4.21 -1.59
C TRP A 379 0.21 -3.14 -0.51
N GLY A 380 -1.02 -2.84 -0.09
CA GLY A 380 -1.34 -1.80 0.88
C GLY A 380 -1.82 -2.37 2.22
N PRO A 381 -1.12 -2.09 3.34
CA PRO A 381 -1.65 -2.29 4.70
C PRO A 381 -2.58 -1.14 5.11
N LEU A 382 -3.50 -1.41 6.02
CA LEU A 382 -4.33 -0.43 6.71
C LEU A 382 -4.45 -0.82 8.18
N PHE A 383 -4.15 0.11 9.08
CA PHE A 383 -4.57 0.06 10.47
C PHE A 383 -5.99 0.60 10.60
N ALA A 384 -6.89 -0.20 11.15
CA ALA A 384 -8.28 0.18 11.37
C ALA A 384 -8.83 -0.57 12.59
N ASP A 385 -9.77 0.02 13.32
CA ASP A 385 -10.51 -0.69 14.38
C ASP A 385 -11.67 -1.44 13.71
N LEU A 386 -11.47 -2.71 13.36
CA LEU A 386 -12.40 -3.45 12.49
C LEU A 386 -13.53 -4.13 13.26
N ASP A 387 -13.35 -4.35 14.57
CA ASP A 387 -14.38 -4.89 15.46
C ASP A 387 -14.90 -3.87 16.49
N ASN A 388 -14.51 -2.60 16.36
CA ASN A 388 -14.91 -1.46 17.20
C ASN A 388 -14.58 -1.68 18.69
N ASP A 389 -13.45 -2.33 19.00
CA ASP A 389 -12.99 -2.59 20.37
C ASP A 389 -11.98 -1.56 20.91
N GLY A 390 -11.63 -0.56 20.09
CA GLY A 390 -10.71 0.53 20.41
C GLY A 390 -9.25 0.23 20.07
N TRP A 391 -8.93 -0.96 19.56
CA TRP A 391 -7.58 -1.35 19.15
C TRP A 391 -7.46 -1.41 17.64
N LYS A 392 -6.30 -1.01 17.11
CA LYS A 392 -6.08 -1.05 15.65
C LYS A 392 -5.76 -2.47 15.23
N ASP A 393 -6.64 -3.04 14.44
CA ASP A 393 -6.46 -4.24 13.65
C ASP A 393 -5.72 -3.92 12.35
N ILE A 394 -5.36 -4.95 11.59
CA ILE A 394 -4.63 -4.80 10.33
C ILE A 394 -5.40 -5.47 9.19
N PHE A 395 -5.62 -4.72 8.11
CA PHE A 395 -5.99 -5.25 6.79
C PHE A 395 -4.78 -5.15 5.84
N ILE A 396 -4.53 -6.15 5.00
CA ILE A 396 -3.49 -6.12 3.96
C ILE A 396 -4.07 -6.62 2.64
N SER A 397 -4.04 -5.75 1.62
CA SER A 397 -4.39 -6.10 0.24
C SER A 397 -3.31 -6.98 -0.41
N ASN A 398 -3.74 -7.95 -1.23
CA ASN A 398 -2.87 -9.01 -1.69
C ASN A 398 -3.16 -9.50 -3.11
N GLY A 399 -2.13 -10.03 -3.75
CA GLY A 399 -2.25 -10.77 -5.01
C GLY A 399 -1.45 -10.18 -6.16
N THR A 400 -1.03 -11.04 -7.07
CA THR A 400 -0.48 -10.62 -8.36
C THR A 400 -1.09 -11.47 -9.45
N ARG A 401 -1.43 -10.86 -10.59
CA ARG A 401 -2.18 -11.53 -11.66
C ARG A 401 -1.50 -12.81 -12.13
N ARG A 402 -0.17 -12.85 -12.13
CA ARG A 402 0.64 -14.01 -12.51
C ARG A 402 1.67 -14.31 -11.44
N GLU A 403 1.92 -15.59 -11.22
CA GLU A 403 3.00 -16.08 -10.36
C GLU A 403 4.35 -15.94 -11.07
N ILE A 404 4.80 -14.70 -11.24
CA ILE A 404 5.98 -14.31 -12.04
C ILE A 404 7.32 -14.86 -11.54
N ASN A 405 7.33 -15.42 -10.33
CA ASN A 405 8.49 -16.09 -9.72
C ASN A 405 8.32 -17.62 -9.64
N ASN A 406 7.29 -18.20 -10.27
CA ASN A 406 6.98 -19.62 -10.16
C ASN A 406 8.09 -20.51 -10.74
N ARG A 407 8.92 -21.05 -9.86
CA ARG A 407 10.11 -21.82 -10.21
C ARG A 407 9.78 -23.11 -10.93
N ASP A 408 8.71 -23.80 -10.56
CA ASP A 408 8.30 -25.03 -11.21
C ASP A 408 7.90 -24.78 -12.67
N PHE A 409 7.16 -23.70 -12.93
CA PHE A 409 6.83 -23.26 -14.29
C PHE A 409 8.09 -22.98 -15.11
N PHE A 410 9.00 -22.13 -14.61
CA PHE A 410 10.20 -21.76 -15.39
C PHE A 410 11.14 -22.93 -15.63
N LEU A 411 11.33 -23.82 -14.65
CA LEU A 411 12.14 -25.03 -14.82
C LEU A 411 11.51 -25.99 -15.84
N ASN A 412 10.19 -26.13 -15.87
CA ASN A 412 9.52 -26.99 -16.85
C ASN A 412 9.55 -26.38 -18.25
N TRP A 413 9.34 -25.07 -18.37
CA TRP A 413 9.47 -24.34 -19.64
C TRP A 413 10.85 -24.56 -20.29
N GLU A 414 11.92 -24.45 -19.49
CA GLU A 414 13.30 -24.69 -19.93
C GLU A 414 13.52 -26.16 -20.34
N LYS A 415 13.06 -27.12 -19.52
CA LYS A 415 13.19 -28.56 -19.81
C LYS A 415 12.48 -28.99 -21.10
N GLU A 416 11.35 -28.36 -21.41
CA GLU A 416 10.57 -28.64 -22.62
C GLU A 416 11.21 -28.04 -23.90
N GLY A 417 12.27 -27.23 -23.76
CA GLY A 417 12.95 -26.61 -24.90
C GLY A 417 12.09 -25.62 -25.67
N ARG A 418 11.11 -24.99 -24.99
CA ARG A 418 10.23 -24.00 -25.61
C ARG A 418 11.00 -22.74 -25.99
N PRO A 419 10.64 -22.07 -27.10
CA PRO A 419 11.27 -20.81 -27.51
C PRO A 419 11.19 -19.75 -26.40
N MET A 420 12.26 -18.99 -26.20
CA MET A 420 12.29 -17.88 -25.23
C MET A 420 11.75 -16.57 -25.83
N ASP A 421 11.57 -16.56 -27.14
CA ASP A 421 11.32 -15.39 -27.98
C ASP A 421 9.81 -15.07 -28.07
N ASN A 422 8.95 -16.07 -27.81
CA ASN A 422 7.49 -15.89 -27.77
C ASN A 422 7.04 -15.36 -26.41
N LEU A 423 7.35 -14.09 -26.15
CA LEU A 423 7.18 -13.46 -24.83
C LEU A 423 5.71 -13.40 -24.39
N LEU A 424 4.77 -13.17 -25.32
CA LEU A 424 3.35 -13.12 -24.98
C LEU A 424 2.82 -14.48 -24.53
N GLU A 425 3.07 -15.54 -25.31
CA GLU A 425 2.66 -16.90 -24.92
C GLU A 425 3.30 -17.28 -23.58
N ARG A 426 4.59 -16.98 -23.41
CA ARG A 426 5.30 -17.23 -22.17
C ARG A 426 4.64 -16.50 -20.99
N SER A 427 4.22 -15.24 -21.15
CA SER A 427 3.56 -14.45 -20.10
C SER A 427 2.19 -15.03 -19.76
N GLN A 428 1.40 -15.32 -20.79
CA GLN A 428 0.02 -15.78 -20.64
C GLN A 428 -0.11 -17.19 -20.05
N THR A 429 0.95 -17.98 -20.12
CA THR A 429 0.99 -19.35 -19.60
C THR A 429 1.58 -19.44 -18.19
N ILE A 430 2.10 -18.34 -17.62
CA ILE A 430 2.48 -18.30 -16.20
C ILE A 430 1.21 -18.59 -15.37
N PRO A 431 1.30 -19.47 -14.35
CA PRO A 431 0.19 -19.75 -13.45
C PRO A 431 -0.40 -18.48 -12.84
N SER A 432 -1.71 -18.47 -12.64
CA SER A 432 -2.46 -17.39 -12.00
C SER A 432 -3.25 -18.01 -10.86
N GLU A 433 -3.01 -17.55 -9.64
CA GLU A 433 -3.59 -18.08 -8.41
C GLU A 433 -4.13 -16.89 -7.60
N PRO A 434 -5.45 -16.65 -7.58
CA PRO A 434 -6.06 -15.69 -6.66
C PRO A 434 -5.73 -16.07 -5.22
N ILE A 435 -5.50 -15.08 -4.36
CA ILE A 435 -5.19 -15.30 -2.95
C ILE A 435 -6.04 -14.40 -2.08
N ASP A 436 -6.31 -14.85 -0.85
CA ASP A 436 -7.04 -14.05 0.13
C ASP A 436 -6.20 -12.82 0.52
N ASN A 437 -6.90 -11.75 0.86
CA ASN A 437 -6.31 -10.65 1.62
C ASN A 437 -5.94 -11.16 3.03
N PHE A 438 -5.29 -10.35 3.85
CA PHE A 438 -5.03 -10.70 5.24
C PHE A 438 -5.74 -9.74 6.18
N VAL A 439 -6.46 -10.28 7.16
CA VAL A 439 -7.09 -9.49 8.22
C VAL A 439 -6.68 -10.06 9.57
N PHE A 440 -6.17 -9.20 10.42
CA PHE A 440 -5.56 -9.54 11.70
C PHE A 440 -6.19 -8.74 12.82
N ARG A 441 -6.78 -9.44 13.79
CA ARG A 441 -7.24 -8.83 15.03
C ARG A 441 -6.08 -8.56 15.98
N ASN A 442 -6.05 -7.39 16.58
CA ASN A 442 -5.14 -7.05 17.68
C ASN A 442 -5.52 -7.82 18.97
N ASN A 443 -4.58 -8.60 19.51
CA ASN A 443 -4.81 -9.37 20.74
C ASN A 443 -4.55 -8.55 22.03
N GLN A 444 -4.21 -7.26 21.92
CA GLN A 444 -3.91 -6.35 23.03
C GLN A 444 -2.65 -6.75 23.85
N ASP A 445 -1.78 -7.56 23.26
CA ASP A 445 -0.54 -8.06 23.86
C ASP A 445 0.66 -7.99 22.90
N LEU A 446 0.60 -7.06 21.93
CA LEU A 446 1.51 -6.90 20.79
C LEU A 446 1.45 -8.00 19.74
N THR A 447 0.56 -8.98 19.90
CA THR A 447 0.33 -10.03 18.89
C THR A 447 -1.00 -9.85 18.18
N PHE A 448 -1.11 -10.52 17.04
CA PHE A 448 -2.29 -10.51 16.21
C PHE A 448 -2.77 -11.92 15.88
N SER A 449 -4.07 -12.04 15.63
CA SER A 449 -4.73 -13.28 15.22
C SER A 449 -5.42 -13.10 13.88
N GLN A 450 -5.16 -13.98 12.91
CA GLN A 450 -5.83 -13.90 11.61
C GLN A 450 -7.33 -14.19 11.73
N MET A 451 -8.18 -13.33 11.14
CA MET A 451 -9.65 -13.36 11.33
C MET A 451 -10.48 -13.42 10.05
N ASN A 452 -9.87 -13.47 8.86
CA ASN A 452 -10.57 -13.47 7.56
C ASN A 452 -11.89 -14.27 7.54
N GLU A 453 -11.83 -15.57 7.86
CA GLU A 453 -13.00 -16.47 7.88
C GLU A 453 -13.96 -16.14 9.02
N THR A 454 -13.43 -15.87 10.21
CA THR A 454 -14.22 -15.63 11.44
C THR A 454 -15.05 -14.36 11.32
N TRP A 455 -14.49 -13.33 10.69
CA TRP A 455 -15.16 -12.05 10.50
C TRP A 455 -15.93 -11.94 9.18
N GLY A 456 -15.85 -12.94 8.29
CA GLY A 456 -16.60 -12.96 7.04
C GLY A 456 -16.06 -12.02 5.95
N ILE A 457 -14.77 -11.72 5.98
CA ILE A 457 -14.10 -10.79 5.05
C ILE A 457 -13.15 -11.50 4.07
N SER A 458 -13.09 -12.84 4.08
CA SER A 458 -12.34 -13.61 3.09
C SER A 458 -12.73 -13.27 1.65
N PHE A 459 -11.73 -12.96 0.83
CA PHE A 459 -11.87 -12.65 -0.59
C PHE A 459 -10.62 -13.11 -1.36
N GLU A 460 -10.73 -14.24 -2.06
CA GLU A 460 -9.66 -14.70 -2.97
C GLU A 460 -9.70 -13.90 -4.29
N GLY A 461 -8.67 -13.10 -4.53
CA GLY A 461 -8.62 -12.19 -5.68
C GLY A 461 -7.23 -11.67 -6.02
N PHE A 462 -7.23 -10.51 -6.67
CA PHE A 462 -6.02 -9.71 -6.97
C PHE A 462 -6.31 -8.27 -6.54
N SER A 463 -6.08 -7.96 -5.27
CA SER A 463 -6.32 -6.65 -4.68
C SER A 463 -5.04 -5.82 -4.71
N ASN A 464 -5.05 -4.72 -5.46
CA ASN A 464 -3.88 -3.84 -5.63
C ASN A 464 -3.86 -2.63 -4.66
N GLY A 465 -4.98 -2.34 -4.03
CA GLY A 465 -5.15 -1.22 -3.10
C GLY A 465 -6.40 -1.38 -2.26
N SER A 466 -6.54 -0.53 -1.25
CA SER A 466 -7.65 -0.56 -0.30
C SER A 466 -7.84 0.80 0.34
N VAL A 467 -9.09 1.10 0.73
CA VAL A 467 -9.48 2.21 1.60
C VAL A 467 -10.49 1.68 2.61
N TYR A 468 -10.61 2.33 3.76
CA TYR A 468 -11.73 2.15 4.68
C TYR A 468 -12.37 3.50 4.94
N ALA A 469 -13.70 3.54 4.98
CA ALA A 469 -14.48 4.74 5.22
C ALA A 469 -15.87 4.34 5.73
N ASP A 470 -16.47 5.24 6.51
CA ASP A 470 -17.88 5.15 6.90
C ASP A 470 -18.75 5.63 5.71
N LEU A 471 -19.32 4.68 4.97
CA LEU A 471 -20.03 4.94 3.72
C LEU A 471 -21.53 5.23 3.92
N ASP A 472 -22.08 4.98 5.10
CA ASP A 472 -23.49 5.21 5.44
C ASP A 472 -23.73 5.99 6.73
N ASN A 473 -22.67 6.53 7.33
CA ASN A 473 -22.64 7.35 8.54
C ASN A 473 -23.13 6.59 9.79
N ASP A 474 -22.83 5.30 9.90
CA ASP A 474 -23.25 4.46 11.03
C ASP A 474 -22.20 4.32 12.15
N GLY A 475 -21.01 4.89 11.96
CA GLY A 475 -19.89 4.93 12.91
C GLY A 475 -18.98 3.72 12.78
#